data_AF-A0A2N0BBL0-F1
#
_entry.id   AF-A0A2N0BBL0-F1
#
_cell.length_a   1.000
_cell.length_b   1.000
_cell.length_c   1.000
_cell.angle_alpha   90.00
_cell.angle_beta   90.00
_cell.angle_gamma   90.00
#
_symmetry.space_group_name_H-M   'P 1'
#
loop_
_entity.id
_entity.type
_entity.pdbx_description
1 polymer ?
#
loop_
_entity_poly.entity_id
_entity_poly.type
_entity_poly.pdbx_seq_one_letter_code
_entity_poly.pdbx_strand_id
1 'polypeptide(L)'
;MKRKACVFFLIVLVLLVGDVFPEDLITFTRFRQIVPLEGVTTDSEFFVDARLPRFSALVSVVGPVAETPKEERWPIVFQENQDRESLNFEEYGFEVLLKSRNEIQKVFLTKTQIPEIEKAAKAGTILKASIVYYGYTKNKKRVFLLSSFSESNVKADKSICFADSLLDVRLGSDYAETIADAETKFGPSYQDMQIRDKKGKVFVIDREGKTVLYIYDGGEEERNKVQSLQLSTYGNSRQRAVKNVFFGDDAAFASKKLGIQFKVHRQTDETDIHYYDYSGCTFETKNKKVFSIFITEE
;
A
#
# COMPACT_ATOMS: atom_id res chain seq x y z
N MET A 1 28.19 -28.78 38.40
CA MET A 1 28.16 -27.94 37.18
C MET A 1 27.10 -28.38 36.16
N LYS A 2 25.83 -28.62 36.55
CA LYS A 2 24.75 -29.08 35.63
C LYS A 2 23.40 -28.38 35.84
N ARG A 3 23.39 -27.11 36.28
CA ARG A 3 22.13 -26.35 36.52
C ARG A 3 22.04 -24.97 35.88
N LYS A 4 23.05 -24.52 35.11
CA LYS A 4 23.03 -23.20 34.46
C LYS A 4 22.88 -23.23 32.93
N ALA A 5 23.01 -24.39 32.29
CA ALA A 5 22.92 -24.50 30.82
C ALA A 5 21.49 -24.55 30.28
N CYS A 6 20.49 -24.90 31.10
CA CYS A 6 19.11 -25.04 30.65
C CYS A 6 18.36 -23.69 30.59
N VAL A 7 18.80 -22.68 31.34
CA VAL A 7 18.16 -21.35 31.37
C VAL A 7 18.62 -20.48 30.19
N PHE A 8 19.87 -20.63 29.74
CA PHE A 8 20.37 -19.87 28.59
C PHE A 8 19.82 -20.36 27.24
N PHE A 9 19.53 -21.65 27.09
CA PHE A 9 18.94 -22.17 25.86
C PHE A 9 17.46 -21.78 25.69
N LEU A 10 16.73 -21.59 26.80
CA LEU A 10 15.34 -21.11 26.75
C LEU A 10 15.24 -19.62 26.39
N ILE A 11 16.18 -18.79 26.86
CA ILE A 11 16.16 -17.34 26.58
C ILE A 11 16.53 -17.04 25.13
N VAL A 12 17.42 -17.82 24.52
CA VAL A 12 17.76 -17.66 23.09
C VAL A 12 16.62 -18.15 22.19
N LEU A 13 15.87 -19.17 22.60
CA LEU A 13 14.67 -19.61 21.86
C LEU A 13 13.53 -18.57 21.95
N VAL A 14 13.39 -17.88 23.09
CA VAL A 14 12.39 -16.79 23.25
C VAL A 14 12.78 -15.54 22.46
N LEU A 15 14.08 -15.31 22.21
CA LEU A 15 14.55 -14.21 21.37
C LEU A 15 14.47 -14.50 19.86
N LEU A 16 14.37 -15.77 19.45
CA LEU A 16 14.15 -16.18 18.05
C LEU A 16 12.67 -16.31 17.66
N VAL A 17 11.76 -16.22 18.63
CA VAL A 17 10.29 -16.21 18.41
C VAL A 17 9.73 -14.77 18.52
N GLY A 18 10.61 -13.77 18.50
CA GLY A 18 10.34 -12.43 19.00
C GLY A 18 10.46 -11.30 17.98
N ASP A 19 10.44 -11.53 16.67
CA ASP A 19 10.06 -10.45 15.74
C ASP A 19 8.53 -10.35 15.69
N VAL A 20 7.98 -10.01 16.86
CA VAL A 20 6.64 -9.44 16.99
C VAL A 20 6.75 -8.02 16.46
N PHE A 21 6.72 -7.88 15.13
CA PHE A 21 6.14 -6.67 14.59
C PHE A 21 4.76 -6.57 15.25
N PRO A 22 4.43 -5.46 15.94
CA PRO A 22 3.06 -5.26 16.37
C PRO A 22 2.15 -5.49 15.15
N GLU A 23 0.94 -5.97 15.39
CA GLU A 23 -0.14 -6.06 14.39
C GLU A 23 -0.55 -4.66 13.91
N ASP A 24 0.41 -3.87 13.43
CA ASP A 24 0.20 -2.64 12.74
C ASP A 24 -0.54 -3.02 11.46
N LEU A 25 -1.77 -2.55 11.37
CA LEU A 25 -2.57 -2.69 10.17
C LEU A 25 -1.83 -1.96 9.04
N ILE A 26 -1.26 -2.72 8.11
CA ILE A 26 -0.55 -2.19 6.94
C ILE A 26 -1.31 -2.54 5.65
N THR A 27 -1.02 -1.83 4.58
CA THR A 27 -1.54 -2.14 3.24
C THR A 27 -0.65 -3.16 2.53
N PHE A 28 -1.17 -3.82 1.49
CA PHE A 28 -0.35 -4.66 0.60
C PHE A 28 0.81 -3.86 0.00
N THR A 29 0.57 -2.63 -0.46
CA THR A 29 1.64 -1.75 -0.95
C THR A 29 2.71 -1.48 0.11
N ARG A 30 2.32 -1.15 1.36
CA ARG A 30 3.30 -0.93 2.43
C ARG A 30 4.09 -2.20 2.74
N PHE A 31 3.43 -3.36 2.68
CA PHE A 31 4.10 -4.66 2.80
C PHE A 31 5.20 -4.82 1.73
N ARG A 32 4.92 -4.51 0.46
CA ARG A 32 5.93 -4.61 -0.63
C ARG A 32 7.17 -3.76 -0.40
N GLN A 33 7.02 -2.59 0.23
CA GLN A 33 8.15 -1.70 0.56
C GLN A 33 9.03 -2.26 1.67
N ILE A 34 8.43 -2.98 2.62
CA ILE A 34 9.15 -3.58 3.76
C ILE A 34 9.78 -4.91 3.35
N VAL A 35 9.11 -5.65 2.46
CA VAL A 35 9.53 -6.94 1.93
C VAL A 35 9.73 -6.83 0.41
N PRO A 36 10.84 -6.22 -0.06
CA PRO A 36 11.14 -6.13 -1.47
C PRO A 36 11.39 -7.52 -2.07
N LEU A 37 11.22 -7.65 -3.39
CA LEU A 37 11.58 -8.88 -4.09
C LEU A 37 13.12 -8.98 -4.17
N GLU A 38 13.71 -9.98 -3.51
CA GLU A 38 15.15 -10.23 -3.58
C GLU A 38 15.47 -11.15 -4.76
N GLY A 39 16.52 -10.84 -5.54
CA GLY A 39 17.14 -11.79 -6.47
C GLY A 39 16.17 -12.56 -7.38
N VAL A 40 15.63 -11.91 -8.41
CA VAL A 40 14.94 -12.63 -9.49
C VAL A 40 15.96 -13.51 -10.22
N THR A 41 16.06 -14.77 -9.83
CA THR A 41 16.82 -15.76 -10.58
C THR A 41 15.96 -16.25 -11.74
N THR A 42 16.56 -16.38 -12.92
CA THR A 42 15.86 -16.73 -14.17
C THR A 42 15.41 -18.19 -14.25
N ASP A 43 15.84 -19.01 -13.28
CA ASP A 43 15.85 -20.47 -13.44
C ASP A 43 14.67 -21.14 -12.72
N SER A 44 13.99 -20.43 -11.81
CA SER A 44 12.86 -20.95 -11.04
C SER A 44 11.56 -20.25 -11.42
N GLU A 45 10.52 -21.03 -11.74
CA GLU A 45 9.19 -20.50 -12.07
C GLU A 45 8.52 -19.83 -10.84
N PHE A 46 8.87 -20.27 -9.62
CA PHE A 46 8.38 -19.74 -8.36
C PHE A 46 9.46 -19.72 -7.28
N PHE A 47 9.46 -18.68 -6.45
CA PHE A 47 10.33 -18.53 -5.30
C PHE A 47 9.48 -18.46 -4.02
N VAL A 48 9.79 -19.33 -3.05
CA VAL A 48 9.21 -19.30 -1.70
C VAL A 48 10.04 -18.38 -0.81
N ASP A 49 9.41 -17.43 -0.12
CA ASP A 49 10.10 -16.66 0.92
C ASP A 49 10.21 -17.53 2.18
N ALA A 50 11.44 -17.95 2.49
CA ALA A 50 11.72 -18.79 3.66
C ALA A 50 11.32 -18.12 4.99
N ARG A 51 11.16 -16.80 5.07
CA ARG A 51 10.72 -16.13 6.30
C ARG A 51 9.22 -16.24 6.52
N LEU A 52 8.44 -16.51 5.46
CA LEU A 52 6.97 -16.45 5.45
C LEU A 52 6.41 -15.23 6.20
N PRO A 53 6.78 -14.00 5.82
CA PRO A 53 6.34 -12.78 6.50
C PRO A 53 4.83 -12.71 6.64
N ARG A 54 4.36 -12.22 7.79
CA ARG A 54 2.94 -12.06 8.10
C ARG A 54 2.63 -10.60 8.35
N PHE A 55 1.44 -10.17 7.95
CA PHE A 55 0.94 -8.84 8.25
C PHE A 55 -0.58 -8.84 8.40
N SER A 56 -1.10 -7.85 9.10
CA SER A 56 -2.54 -7.62 9.20
C SER A 56 -2.95 -6.45 8.33
N ALA A 57 -4.10 -6.55 7.67
CA ALA A 57 -4.68 -5.49 6.83
C ALA A 57 -6.17 -5.34 7.10
N LEU A 58 -6.69 -4.11 6.96
CA LEU A 58 -8.13 -3.89 6.83
C LEU A 58 -8.53 -4.12 5.38
N VAL A 59 -9.50 -4.99 5.16
CA VAL A 59 -9.91 -5.39 3.82
C VAL A 59 -11.43 -5.48 3.68
N SER A 60 -11.92 -5.17 2.49
CA SER A 60 -13.26 -5.55 2.05
C SER A 60 -13.16 -6.64 0.98
N VAL A 61 -14.09 -7.58 0.98
CA VAL A 61 -14.15 -8.64 -0.04
C VAL A 61 -14.72 -8.06 -1.34
N VAL A 62 -14.07 -8.33 -2.47
CA VAL A 62 -14.50 -7.91 -3.80
C VAL A 62 -14.87 -9.12 -4.63
N GLY A 63 -16.14 -9.22 -5.03
CA GLY A 63 -16.63 -10.34 -5.83
C GLY A 63 -16.76 -11.65 -5.04
N PRO A 64 -17.12 -12.74 -5.73
CA PRO A 64 -17.31 -14.05 -5.10
C PRO A 64 -15.97 -14.74 -4.81
N VAL A 65 -16.00 -15.70 -3.90
CA VAL A 65 -14.92 -16.69 -3.78
C VAL A 65 -14.96 -17.60 -5.01
N ALA A 66 -13.79 -17.88 -5.60
CA ALA A 66 -13.65 -18.78 -6.72
C ALA A 66 -12.78 -19.98 -6.34
N GLU A 67 -13.05 -21.14 -6.95
CA GLU A 67 -12.10 -22.25 -6.92
C GLU A 67 -10.92 -21.91 -7.83
N THR A 68 -9.69 -21.98 -7.32
CA THR A 68 -8.50 -21.68 -8.12
C THR A 68 -8.26 -22.83 -9.11
N PRO A 69 -8.01 -22.58 -10.41
CA PRO A 69 -7.59 -23.61 -11.36
C PRO A 69 -6.36 -24.39 -10.87
N LYS A 70 -6.28 -25.70 -11.16
CA LYS A 70 -5.15 -26.54 -10.71
C LYS A 70 -3.79 -26.02 -11.21
N GLU A 71 -3.79 -25.48 -12.43
CA GLU A 71 -2.65 -24.87 -13.11
C GLU A 71 -2.28 -23.49 -12.58
N GLU A 72 -3.06 -22.93 -11.64
CA GLU A 72 -2.71 -21.71 -10.89
C GLU A 72 -2.33 -22.03 -9.43
N ARG A 73 -2.62 -23.25 -8.95
CA ARG A 73 -2.25 -23.75 -7.61
C ARG A 73 -0.82 -24.26 -7.52
N TRP A 74 -0.17 -24.58 -8.64
CA TRP A 74 1.18 -25.16 -8.65
C TRP A 74 2.20 -24.37 -7.79
N PRO A 75 2.21 -23.02 -7.69
CA PRO A 75 3.19 -22.32 -6.86
C PRO A 75 3.10 -22.73 -5.38
N ILE A 76 1.88 -23.00 -4.92
CA ILE A 76 1.53 -23.34 -3.53
C ILE A 76 1.86 -24.81 -3.21
N VAL A 77 1.85 -25.67 -4.23
CA VAL A 77 2.09 -27.12 -4.11
C VAL A 77 3.59 -27.48 -4.33
N PHE A 78 4.39 -26.60 -4.94
CA PHE A 78 5.68 -26.99 -5.55
C PHE A 78 6.91 -27.15 -4.64
N GLN A 79 6.77 -27.09 -3.31
CA GLN A 79 7.90 -27.49 -2.47
C GLN A 79 7.39 -28.44 -1.40
N GLU A 80 7.76 -29.72 -1.55
CA GLU A 80 7.94 -30.67 -0.47
C GLU A 80 8.88 -30.05 0.59
N ASN A 81 8.36 -29.11 1.37
CA ASN A 81 9.02 -28.57 2.54
C ASN A 81 8.87 -29.64 3.62
N GLN A 82 9.70 -30.68 3.54
CA GLN A 82 9.75 -31.77 4.52
C GLN A 82 9.93 -31.26 5.97
N ASP A 83 10.42 -30.02 6.15
CA ASP A 83 10.68 -29.41 7.46
C ASP A 83 9.62 -28.38 7.93
N ARG A 84 8.50 -28.19 7.23
CA ARG A 84 7.46 -27.22 7.64
C ARG A 84 6.05 -27.80 7.67
N GLU A 85 5.83 -28.73 8.58
CA GLU A 85 4.55 -29.41 8.88
C GLU A 85 3.36 -28.48 9.25
N SER A 86 3.52 -27.15 9.33
CA SER A 86 2.51 -26.27 9.95
C SER A 86 1.48 -25.65 9.01
N LEU A 87 1.66 -25.70 7.69
CA LEU A 87 0.72 -25.15 6.72
C LEU A 87 0.40 -26.20 5.67
N ASN A 88 -0.82 -26.74 5.70
CA ASN A 88 -1.31 -27.66 4.68
C ASN A 88 -1.68 -26.86 3.43
N PHE A 89 -0.68 -26.53 2.62
CA PHE A 89 -0.81 -25.67 1.45
C PHE A 89 -1.78 -26.23 0.39
N GLU A 90 -1.99 -27.55 0.36
CA GLU A 90 -3.02 -28.19 -0.47
C GLU A 90 -4.45 -27.75 -0.11
N GLU A 91 -4.68 -27.28 1.12
CA GLU A 91 -5.99 -26.79 1.55
C GLU A 91 -6.35 -25.43 0.93
N TYR A 92 -5.37 -24.66 0.45
CA TYR A 92 -5.55 -23.35 -0.18
C TYR A 92 -5.98 -23.46 -1.65
N GLY A 93 -7.07 -24.19 -1.89
CA GLY A 93 -7.62 -24.45 -3.22
C GLY A 93 -8.57 -23.37 -3.76
N PHE A 94 -8.77 -22.28 -3.01
CA PHE A 94 -9.73 -21.22 -3.34
C PHE A 94 -9.06 -19.85 -3.32
N GLU A 95 -9.65 -18.90 -4.05
CA GLU A 95 -9.19 -17.53 -4.14
C GLU A 95 -10.31 -16.53 -3.88
N VAL A 96 -9.91 -15.39 -3.32
CA VAL A 96 -10.76 -14.22 -3.13
C VAL A 96 -9.98 -12.97 -3.47
N LEU A 97 -10.68 -11.94 -3.94
CA LEU A 97 -10.10 -10.61 -4.08
C LEU A 97 -10.36 -9.81 -2.81
N LEU A 98 -9.30 -9.39 -2.14
CA LEU A 98 -9.35 -8.52 -0.98
C LEU A 98 -8.92 -7.12 -1.39
N LYS A 99 -9.80 -6.16 -1.17
CA LYS A 99 -9.50 -4.74 -1.37
C LYS A 99 -9.03 -4.14 -0.05
N SER A 100 -7.78 -3.68 -0.03
CA SER A 100 -7.24 -2.83 1.01
C SER A 100 -7.07 -1.44 0.41
N ARG A 101 -7.88 -0.47 0.85
CA ARG A 101 -7.87 0.89 0.32
C ARG A 101 -8.18 0.92 -1.18
N ASN A 102 -7.31 1.44 -2.04
CA ASN A 102 -7.52 1.43 -3.50
C ASN A 102 -6.97 0.17 -4.18
N GLU A 103 -6.24 -0.66 -3.44
CA GLU A 103 -5.56 -1.82 -4.00
C GLU A 103 -6.41 -3.09 -3.86
N ILE A 104 -6.54 -3.86 -4.94
CA ILE A 104 -7.19 -5.17 -4.94
C ILE A 104 -6.13 -6.23 -5.11
N GLN A 105 -6.05 -7.14 -4.15
CA GLN A 105 -5.10 -8.24 -4.16
C GLN A 105 -5.84 -9.59 -4.17
N LYS A 106 -5.42 -10.49 -5.07
CA LYS A 106 -5.81 -11.90 -5.02
C LYS A 106 -5.13 -12.56 -3.81
N VAL A 107 -5.92 -13.19 -2.95
CA VAL A 107 -5.46 -13.92 -1.76
C VAL A 107 -6.08 -15.32 -1.79
N PHE A 108 -5.27 -16.33 -1.51
CA PHE A 108 -5.72 -17.71 -1.44
C PHE A 108 -6.28 -18.03 -0.05
N LEU A 109 -7.30 -18.86 0.00
CA LEU A 109 -7.95 -19.29 1.24
C LEU A 109 -8.32 -20.77 1.18
N THR A 110 -8.63 -21.33 2.34
CA THR A 110 -9.08 -22.72 2.49
C THR A 110 -10.59 -22.84 2.41
N LYS A 111 -11.08 -24.05 2.13
CA LYS A 111 -12.53 -24.34 2.07
C LYS A 111 -13.29 -23.94 3.34
N THR A 112 -12.64 -24.06 4.51
CA THR A 112 -13.26 -23.79 5.81
C THR A 112 -13.50 -22.29 6.03
N GLN A 113 -12.77 -21.42 5.33
CA GLN A 113 -12.89 -19.96 5.44
C GLN A 113 -14.02 -19.38 4.57
N ILE A 114 -14.49 -20.11 3.55
CA ILE A 114 -15.47 -19.63 2.55
C ILE A 114 -16.76 -19.09 3.17
N PRO A 115 -17.45 -19.81 4.09
CA PRO A 115 -18.78 -19.38 4.55
C PRO A 115 -18.77 -18.00 5.22
N GLU A 116 -17.77 -17.73 6.06
CA GLU A 116 -17.66 -16.45 6.77
C GLU A 116 -17.14 -15.34 5.84
N ILE A 117 -16.26 -15.64 4.87
CA ILE A 117 -15.85 -14.67 3.84
C ILE A 117 -17.02 -14.23 2.96
N GLU A 118 -17.84 -15.17 2.48
CA GLU A 118 -19.01 -14.84 1.66
C GLU A 118 -20.07 -14.09 2.45
N LYS A 119 -20.24 -14.40 3.74
CA LYS A 119 -21.12 -13.67 4.64
C LYS A 119 -20.64 -12.22 4.82
N ALA A 120 -19.34 -12.02 5.06
CA ALA A 120 -18.75 -10.68 5.15
C ALA A 120 -18.91 -9.89 3.83
N ALA A 121 -18.73 -10.55 2.68
CA ALA A 121 -18.93 -9.95 1.37
C ALA A 121 -20.38 -9.48 1.16
N LYS A 122 -21.37 -10.32 1.49
CA LYS A 122 -22.81 -9.98 1.39
C LYS A 122 -23.20 -8.84 2.31
N ALA A 123 -22.60 -8.76 3.50
CA ALA A 123 -22.87 -7.71 4.48
C ALA A 123 -22.13 -6.39 4.18
N GLY A 124 -21.16 -6.39 3.26
CA GLY A 124 -20.29 -5.24 3.02
C GLY A 124 -19.37 -4.92 4.22
N THR A 125 -19.03 -5.93 5.01
CA THR A 125 -18.25 -5.76 6.25
C THR A 125 -16.75 -5.60 5.96
N ILE A 126 -16.09 -4.71 6.70
CA ILE A 126 -14.63 -4.61 6.71
C ILE A 126 -14.07 -5.66 7.66
N LEU A 127 -13.11 -6.44 7.18
CA LEU A 127 -12.41 -7.46 7.94
C LEU A 127 -11.03 -6.96 8.35
N LYS A 128 -10.58 -7.37 9.54
CA LYS A 128 -9.15 -7.42 9.86
C LYS A 128 -8.64 -8.79 9.41
N ALA A 129 -7.90 -8.83 8.32
CA ALA A 129 -7.33 -10.06 7.75
C ALA A 129 -5.86 -10.20 8.13
N SER A 130 -5.49 -11.38 8.61
CA SER A 130 -4.10 -11.82 8.80
C SER A 130 -3.64 -12.57 7.56
N ILE A 131 -2.60 -12.04 6.92
CA ILE A 131 -2.13 -12.48 5.60
C ILE A 131 -0.69 -12.96 5.73
N VAL A 132 -0.40 -14.11 5.11
CA VAL A 132 0.94 -14.68 4.97
C VAL A 132 1.42 -14.43 3.55
N TYR A 133 2.59 -13.83 3.40
CA TYR A 133 3.30 -13.78 2.13
C TYR A 133 4.07 -15.08 1.94
N TYR A 134 3.70 -15.84 0.91
CA TYR A 134 4.29 -17.14 0.63
C TYR A 134 5.50 -17.04 -0.29
N GLY A 135 5.46 -16.16 -1.28
CA GLY A 135 6.49 -16.04 -2.29
C GLY A 135 6.01 -15.31 -3.54
N TYR A 136 6.76 -15.43 -4.64
CA TYR A 136 6.43 -14.77 -5.90
C TYR A 136 6.80 -15.63 -7.12
N THR A 137 6.05 -15.47 -8.20
CA THR A 137 6.35 -16.14 -9.48
C THR A 137 7.46 -15.43 -10.23
N LYS A 138 8.05 -16.07 -11.26
CA LYS A 138 9.06 -15.46 -12.15
C LYS A 138 8.65 -14.10 -12.74
N ASN A 139 7.33 -13.89 -12.90
CA ASN A 139 6.75 -12.63 -13.40
C ASN A 139 6.51 -11.60 -12.28
N LYS A 140 7.16 -11.77 -11.12
CA LYS A 140 7.04 -10.89 -9.94
C LYS A 140 5.64 -10.82 -9.32
N LYS A 141 4.77 -11.79 -9.62
CA LYS A 141 3.44 -11.85 -9.02
C LYS A 141 3.52 -12.50 -7.64
N ARG A 142 3.22 -11.74 -6.59
CA ARG A 142 3.19 -12.22 -5.21
C ARG A 142 2.03 -13.18 -4.94
N VAL A 143 2.29 -14.17 -4.10
CA VAL A 143 1.32 -15.15 -3.60
C VAL A 143 1.07 -14.90 -2.12
N PHE A 144 -0.18 -14.64 -1.78
CA PHE A 144 -0.64 -14.34 -0.44
C PHE A 144 -1.66 -15.37 0.02
N LEU A 145 -1.55 -15.82 1.26
CA LEU A 145 -2.45 -16.78 1.88
C LEU A 145 -3.19 -16.12 3.05
N LEU A 146 -4.49 -16.36 3.13
CA LEU A 146 -5.32 -15.90 4.24
C LEU A 146 -5.13 -16.84 5.44
N SER A 147 -4.46 -16.37 6.49
CA SER A 147 -4.25 -17.16 7.70
C SER A 147 -5.48 -17.14 8.61
N SER A 148 -5.99 -15.95 8.92
CA SER A 148 -7.18 -15.77 9.75
C SER A 148 -7.82 -14.42 9.45
N PHE A 149 -9.06 -14.22 9.92
CA PHE A 149 -9.72 -12.93 9.84
C PHE A 149 -10.74 -12.77 10.95
N SER A 150 -11.11 -11.52 11.23
CA SER A 150 -12.17 -11.15 12.15
C SER A 150 -12.91 -9.93 11.64
N GLU A 151 -14.16 -9.73 12.06
CA GLU A 151 -14.88 -8.50 11.77
C GLU A 151 -14.16 -7.32 12.42
N SER A 152 -14.02 -6.23 11.67
CA SER A 152 -13.44 -4.99 12.19
C SER A 152 -14.53 -4.10 12.77
N ASN A 153 -14.22 -3.44 13.90
CA ASN A 153 -15.06 -2.36 14.43
C ASN A 153 -15.01 -1.08 13.55
N VAL A 154 -14.18 -1.08 12.52
CA VAL A 154 -14.04 0.02 11.56
C VAL A 154 -15.22 0.00 10.60
N LYS A 155 -16.13 0.98 10.74
CA LYS A 155 -17.37 1.09 9.96
C LYS A 155 -17.19 1.52 8.50
N ALA A 156 -16.05 2.13 8.18
CA ALA A 156 -15.68 2.56 6.85
C ALA A 156 -14.16 2.71 6.82
N ASP A 157 -13.52 2.32 5.72
CA ASP A 157 -12.09 2.50 5.56
C ASP A 157 -11.78 4.00 5.47
N LYS A 158 -11.42 4.62 6.60
CA LYS A 158 -11.15 6.07 6.65
C LYS A 158 -9.75 6.42 6.15
N SER A 159 -8.99 5.44 5.63
CA SER A 159 -7.74 5.68 4.92
C SER A 159 -7.94 6.33 3.54
N ILE A 160 -9.18 6.40 3.06
CA ILE A 160 -9.52 7.00 1.77
C ILE A 160 -8.93 8.42 1.74
N CYS A 161 -7.99 8.61 0.82
CA CYS A 161 -7.49 9.93 0.50
C CYS A 161 -8.66 10.90 0.28
N PHE A 162 -8.55 12.13 0.78
CA PHE A 162 -9.55 13.16 0.52
C PHE A 162 -9.63 13.57 -0.97
N ALA A 163 -8.77 13.03 -1.84
CA ALA A 163 -8.83 13.16 -3.28
C ALA A 163 -8.25 11.93 -4.01
N ASP A 164 -8.88 11.49 -5.08
CA ASP A 164 -8.34 10.45 -5.95
C ASP A 164 -7.60 11.04 -7.18
N SER A 165 -7.47 12.36 -7.25
CA SER A 165 -6.85 13.08 -8.37
C SER A 165 -6.27 14.44 -7.99
N LEU A 166 -5.25 14.89 -8.73
CA LEU A 166 -4.70 16.26 -8.72
C LEU A 166 -4.56 16.75 -10.17
N LEU A 167 -5.08 17.96 -10.47
CA LEU A 167 -5.04 18.55 -11.82
C LEU A 167 -5.55 17.64 -12.95
N ASP A 168 -6.61 16.90 -12.65
CA ASP A 168 -7.26 15.92 -13.53
C ASP A 168 -6.43 14.65 -13.78
N VAL A 169 -5.27 14.50 -13.13
CA VAL A 169 -4.50 13.25 -13.10
C VAL A 169 -5.02 12.38 -11.97
N ARG A 170 -5.42 11.15 -12.28
CA ARG A 170 -6.05 10.21 -11.34
C ARG A 170 -5.04 9.18 -10.83
N LEU A 171 -5.17 8.79 -9.57
CA LEU A 171 -4.48 7.61 -9.06
C LEU A 171 -5.01 6.33 -9.75
N GLY A 172 -4.10 5.40 -10.04
CA GLY A 172 -4.41 4.11 -10.68
C GLY A 172 -4.58 4.15 -12.20
N SER A 173 -4.50 5.32 -12.84
CA SER A 173 -4.52 5.44 -14.30
C SER A 173 -3.25 4.86 -14.93
N ASP A 174 -3.31 4.55 -16.22
CA ASP A 174 -2.12 4.11 -16.97
C ASP A 174 -1.06 5.21 -16.94
N TYR A 175 0.14 4.84 -16.49
CA TYR A 175 1.24 5.79 -16.30
C TYR A 175 1.74 6.34 -17.63
N ALA A 176 1.87 5.52 -18.68
CA ALA A 176 2.40 5.97 -19.96
C ALA A 176 1.44 6.96 -20.63
N GLU A 177 0.15 6.64 -20.66
CA GLU A 177 -0.90 7.53 -21.18
C GLU A 177 -0.96 8.84 -20.38
N THR A 178 -0.93 8.74 -19.04
CA THR A 178 -0.95 9.91 -18.16
C THR A 178 0.22 10.87 -18.42
N ILE A 179 1.43 10.33 -18.62
CA ILE A 179 2.61 11.14 -18.92
C ILE A 179 2.48 11.82 -20.29
N ALA A 180 1.98 11.11 -21.31
CA ALA A 180 1.77 11.69 -22.64
C ALA A 180 0.74 12.85 -22.60
N ASP A 181 -0.34 12.68 -21.83
CA ASP A 181 -1.34 13.72 -21.63
C ASP A 181 -0.76 14.93 -20.87
N ALA A 182 0.05 14.68 -19.83
CA ALA A 182 0.72 15.73 -19.07
C ALA A 182 1.73 16.50 -19.94
N GLU A 183 2.50 15.82 -20.79
CA GLU A 183 3.43 16.45 -21.73
C GLU A 183 2.71 17.33 -22.76
N THR A 184 1.54 16.89 -23.22
CA THR A 184 0.67 17.67 -24.10
C THR A 184 0.13 18.92 -23.41
N LYS A 185 -0.28 18.81 -22.13
CA LYS A 185 -0.92 19.89 -21.37
C LYS A 185 0.08 20.92 -20.81
N PHE A 186 1.24 20.47 -20.35
CA PHE A 186 2.19 21.29 -19.58
C PHE A 186 3.55 21.45 -20.26
N GLY A 187 3.77 20.80 -21.42
CA GLY A 187 5.07 20.71 -22.07
C GLY A 187 5.91 19.55 -21.51
N PRO A 188 7.13 19.36 -22.04
CA PRO A 188 7.98 18.23 -21.67
C PRO A 188 8.28 18.22 -20.17
N SER A 189 8.50 17.03 -19.61
CA SER A 189 8.88 16.89 -18.20
C SER A 189 10.15 17.71 -17.92
N TYR A 190 10.09 18.55 -16.90
CA TYR A 190 11.22 19.36 -16.44
C TYR A 190 12.37 18.49 -15.92
N GLN A 191 12.01 17.40 -15.23
CA GLN A 191 12.98 16.49 -14.62
C GLN A 191 12.38 15.09 -14.49
N ASP A 192 13.24 14.09 -14.70
CA ASP A 192 12.98 12.69 -14.31
C ASP A 192 13.52 12.46 -12.90
N MET A 193 12.77 11.74 -12.09
CA MET A 193 13.11 11.40 -10.70
C MET A 193 13.06 9.90 -10.48
N GLN A 194 13.91 9.43 -9.56
CA GLN A 194 13.88 8.08 -9.02
C GLN A 194 13.80 8.17 -7.50
N ILE A 195 12.78 7.55 -6.91
CA ILE A 195 12.65 7.41 -5.46
C ILE A 195 12.51 5.91 -5.17
N ARG A 196 13.57 5.32 -4.60
CA ARG A 196 13.67 3.87 -4.39
C ARG A 196 13.46 3.12 -5.72
N ASP A 197 12.41 2.31 -5.85
CA ASP A 197 12.05 1.56 -7.05
C ASP A 197 11.07 2.31 -7.99
N LYS A 198 10.48 3.41 -7.50
CA LYS A 198 9.53 4.25 -8.25
C LYS A 198 10.23 5.25 -9.15
N LYS A 199 9.77 5.35 -10.39
CA LYS A 199 10.14 6.44 -11.32
C LYS A 199 9.08 7.52 -11.29
N GLY A 200 9.49 8.76 -11.44
CA GLY A 200 8.56 9.87 -11.56
C GLY A 200 9.00 10.93 -12.55
N LYS A 201 8.04 11.75 -12.94
CA LYS A 201 8.24 12.91 -13.80
C LYS A 201 7.72 14.17 -13.12
N VAL A 202 8.43 15.26 -13.37
CA VAL A 202 8.17 16.58 -12.78
C VAL A 202 7.72 17.53 -13.89
N PHE A 203 6.59 18.18 -13.71
CA PHE A 203 6.02 19.14 -14.67
C PHE A 203 5.86 20.50 -14.03
N VAL A 204 6.36 21.54 -14.69
CA VAL A 204 6.13 22.93 -14.26
C VAL A 204 4.77 23.38 -14.78
N ILE A 205 3.81 23.53 -13.86
CA ILE A 205 2.42 23.85 -14.18
C ILE A 205 2.21 25.36 -14.31
N ASP A 206 2.90 26.12 -13.46
CA ASP A 206 2.85 27.58 -13.45
C ASP A 206 4.23 28.11 -13.06
N ARG A 207 4.83 28.89 -13.95
CA ARG A 207 6.17 29.47 -13.73
C ARG A 207 6.13 30.66 -12.77
N GLU A 208 5.06 31.44 -12.78
CA GLU A 208 4.95 32.65 -11.96
C GLU A 208 4.75 32.26 -10.48
N GLY A 209 3.77 31.40 -10.22
CA GLY A 209 3.53 30.82 -8.91
C GLY A 209 4.53 29.72 -8.52
N LYS A 210 5.48 29.36 -9.41
CA LYS A 210 6.44 28.25 -9.21
C LYS A 210 5.75 26.97 -8.75
N THR A 211 4.68 26.60 -9.45
CA THR A 211 3.84 25.43 -9.14
C THR A 211 4.28 24.24 -9.98
N VAL A 212 4.45 23.09 -9.35
CA VAL A 212 5.01 21.88 -9.93
C VAL A 212 4.15 20.68 -9.58
N LEU A 213 3.89 19.83 -10.57
CA LEU A 213 3.24 18.53 -10.41
C LEU A 213 4.27 17.41 -10.54
N TYR A 214 4.28 16.50 -9.59
CA TYR A 214 5.07 15.28 -9.58
C TYR A 214 4.13 14.10 -9.81
N ILE A 215 4.47 13.23 -10.76
CA ILE A 215 3.72 12.01 -11.07
C ILE A 215 4.67 10.84 -10.93
N TYR A 216 4.38 9.89 -10.05
CA TYR A 216 5.19 8.70 -9.82
C TYR A 216 4.45 7.41 -10.18
N ASP A 217 5.19 6.47 -10.77
CA ASP A 217 4.72 5.11 -11.03
C ASP A 217 4.62 4.27 -9.74
N GLY A 218 4.07 3.06 -9.87
CA GLY A 218 3.93 2.11 -8.78
C GLY A 218 5.17 1.28 -8.43
N GLY A 219 6.34 1.63 -8.93
CA GLY A 219 7.57 0.88 -8.66
C GLY A 219 7.69 -0.39 -9.51
N GLU A 220 8.36 -1.41 -8.97
CA GLU A 220 8.72 -2.60 -9.76
C GLU A 220 7.52 -3.45 -10.20
N GLU A 221 6.50 -3.59 -9.34
CA GLU A 221 5.34 -4.45 -9.56
C GLU A 221 4.16 -3.72 -10.26
N GLU A 222 4.07 -2.40 -10.12
CA GLU A 222 2.94 -1.58 -10.60
C GLU A 222 3.44 -0.42 -11.49
N ARG A 223 4.52 -0.65 -12.25
CA ARG A 223 5.21 0.36 -13.08
C ARG A 223 4.32 1.03 -14.11
N ASN A 224 3.25 0.35 -14.54
CA ASN A 224 2.31 0.85 -15.54
C ASN A 224 1.20 1.71 -14.93
N LYS A 225 1.16 1.93 -13.61
CA LYS A 225 0.11 2.75 -12.97
C LYS A 225 0.66 3.96 -12.26
N VAL A 226 -0.12 5.04 -12.25
CA VAL A 226 0.11 6.22 -11.40
C VAL A 226 -0.19 5.86 -9.96
N GLN A 227 0.83 5.73 -9.11
CA GLN A 227 0.62 5.34 -7.72
C GLN A 227 0.62 6.53 -6.75
N SER A 228 1.34 7.61 -7.08
CA SER A 228 1.32 8.81 -6.26
C SER A 228 1.51 10.09 -7.06
N LEU A 229 0.92 11.16 -6.55
CA LEU A 229 0.91 12.49 -7.12
C LEU A 229 1.28 13.50 -6.04
N GLN A 230 2.06 14.51 -6.40
CA GLN A 230 2.32 15.65 -5.54
C GLN A 230 2.12 16.94 -6.32
N LEU A 231 1.39 17.89 -5.75
CA LEU A 231 1.28 19.24 -6.30
C LEU A 231 1.83 20.23 -5.27
N SER A 232 2.88 20.95 -5.65
CA SER A 232 3.61 21.86 -4.78
C SER A 232 3.75 23.24 -5.40
N THR A 233 3.72 24.30 -4.58
CA THR A 233 4.11 25.64 -4.97
C THR A 233 5.29 26.13 -4.13
N TYR A 234 6.23 26.78 -4.80
CA TYR A 234 7.40 27.43 -4.18
C TYR A 234 7.36 28.96 -4.33
N GLY A 235 6.21 29.49 -4.75
CA GLY A 235 5.93 30.91 -4.92
C GLY A 235 4.60 31.29 -4.26
N ASN A 236 4.01 32.40 -4.69
CA ASN A 236 2.75 32.90 -4.14
C ASN A 236 1.53 32.42 -4.96
N SER A 237 1.53 31.14 -5.37
CA SER A 237 0.42 30.57 -6.11
C SER A 237 -0.87 30.61 -5.29
N ARG A 238 -1.97 31.01 -5.93
CA ARG A 238 -3.35 30.91 -5.40
C ARG A 238 -4.15 29.86 -6.15
N GLN A 239 -3.48 28.94 -6.82
CA GLN A 239 -4.13 27.86 -7.53
C GLN A 239 -4.85 26.93 -6.55
N ARG A 240 -5.95 26.34 -7.03
CA ARG A 240 -6.68 25.28 -6.33
C ARG A 240 -5.76 24.07 -6.19
N ALA A 241 -5.50 23.68 -4.96
CA ALA A 241 -4.64 22.56 -4.65
C ALA A 241 -5.46 21.26 -4.64
N VAL A 242 -6.60 21.22 -3.92
CA VAL A 242 -7.54 20.09 -3.94
C VAL A 242 -8.93 20.52 -3.51
N LYS A 243 -9.99 20.00 -4.16
CA LYS A 243 -11.39 20.39 -3.86
C LYS A 243 -11.51 21.92 -3.72
N ASN A 244 -11.94 22.45 -2.58
CA ASN A 244 -12.04 23.89 -2.35
C ASN A 244 -10.84 24.49 -1.60
N VAL A 245 -9.74 23.76 -1.42
CA VAL A 245 -8.51 24.21 -0.74
C VAL A 245 -7.54 24.78 -1.76
N PHE A 246 -6.98 25.96 -1.47
CA PHE A 246 -6.04 26.67 -2.32
C PHE A 246 -4.65 26.74 -1.68
N PHE A 247 -3.62 26.90 -2.50
CA PHE A 247 -2.30 27.23 -1.98
C PHE A 247 -2.34 28.57 -1.22
N GLY A 248 -1.62 28.60 -0.10
CA GLY A 248 -1.65 29.74 0.83
C GLY A 248 -2.86 29.78 1.77
N ASP A 249 -3.78 28.80 1.73
CA ASP A 249 -4.81 28.63 2.76
C ASP A 249 -4.17 28.18 4.08
N ASP A 250 -4.74 28.59 5.23
CA ASP A 250 -4.33 28.07 6.53
C ASP A 250 -4.75 26.60 6.69
N ALA A 251 -3.91 25.80 7.37
CA ALA A 251 -4.20 24.39 7.64
C ALA A 251 -5.57 24.18 8.33
N ALA A 252 -5.93 25.04 9.28
CA ALA A 252 -7.21 24.99 9.98
C ALA A 252 -8.40 25.25 9.04
N PHE A 253 -8.21 26.12 8.04
CA PHE A 253 -9.23 26.41 7.05
C PHE A 253 -9.39 25.25 6.05
N ALA A 254 -8.28 24.65 5.62
CA ALA A 254 -8.29 23.44 4.81
C ALA A 254 -8.99 22.27 5.52
N SER A 255 -8.67 22.06 6.81
CA SER A 255 -9.33 21.07 7.68
C SER A 255 -10.85 21.24 7.71
N LYS A 256 -11.32 22.48 7.92
CA LYS A 256 -12.76 22.79 7.93
C LYS A 256 -13.43 22.55 6.58
N LYS A 257 -12.80 22.94 5.47
CA LYS A 257 -13.34 22.74 4.11
C LYS A 257 -13.45 21.27 3.72
N LEU A 258 -12.50 20.46 4.18
CA LEU A 258 -12.48 19.03 3.88
C LEU A 258 -13.30 18.20 4.86
N GLY A 259 -13.70 18.78 6.00
CA GLY A 259 -14.39 18.05 7.07
C GLY A 259 -13.48 17.03 7.77
N ILE A 260 -12.17 17.28 7.80
CA ILE A 260 -11.15 16.35 8.31
C ILE A 260 -10.40 17.00 9.45
N GLN A 261 -10.30 16.32 10.59
CA GLN A 261 -9.42 16.72 11.69
C GLN A 261 -8.03 16.14 11.48
N PHE A 262 -7.09 16.97 11.02
CA PHE A 262 -5.71 16.53 10.79
C PHE A 262 -4.95 16.34 12.10
N LYS A 263 -4.13 15.29 12.14
CA LYS A 263 -2.96 15.20 13.00
C LYS A 263 -1.80 15.98 12.38
N VAL A 264 -0.86 16.39 13.21
CA VAL A 264 0.28 17.22 12.81
C VAL A 264 1.57 16.54 13.21
N HIS A 265 2.46 16.35 12.24
CA HIS A 265 3.84 15.96 12.46
C HIS A 265 4.74 17.16 12.12
N ARG A 266 5.39 17.72 13.13
CA ARG A 266 6.32 18.85 12.95
C ARG A 266 7.60 18.33 12.32
N GLN A 267 7.97 18.86 11.16
CA GLN A 267 9.23 18.52 10.50
C GLN A 267 10.35 19.50 10.86
N THR A 268 10.04 20.79 10.82
CA THR A 268 10.98 21.88 11.16
C THR A 268 10.23 22.98 11.91
N ASP A 269 10.93 24.05 12.27
CA ASP A 269 10.30 25.23 12.89
C ASP A 269 9.30 25.93 11.94
N GLU A 270 9.46 25.76 10.64
CA GLU A 270 8.62 26.40 9.63
C GLU A 270 7.68 25.43 8.91
N THR A 271 7.96 24.12 8.93
CA THR A 271 7.24 23.12 8.13
C THR A 271 6.57 22.04 8.95
N ASP A 272 5.30 21.80 8.63
CA ASP A 272 4.46 20.79 9.26
C ASP A 272 3.84 19.87 8.20
N ILE A 273 3.78 18.58 8.49
CA ILE A 273 2.95 17.62 7.75
C ILE A 273 1.62 17.47 8.47
N HIS A 274 0.53 17.78 7.79
CA HIS A 274 -0.83 17.52 8.24
C HIS A 274 -1.35 16.27 7.55
N TYR A 275 -1.77 15.29 8.34
CA TYR A 275 -2.22 13.99 7.85
C TYR A 275 -3.45 13.54 8.62
N TYR A 276 -4.22 12.62 8.05
CA TYR A 276 -5.28 11.93 8.77
C TYR A 276 -4.83 10.50 9.04
N ASP A 277 -5.24 9.92 10.18
CA ASP A 277 -4.84 8.58 10.55
C ASP A 277 -5.06 7.59 9.40
N TYR A 278 -3.98 6.89 9.05
CA TYR A 278 -3.94 5.89 7.99
C TYR A 278 -4.28 6.40 6.58
N SER A 279 -4.38 7.72 6.33
CA SER A 279 -4.63 8.26 4.99
C SER A 279 -3.37 8.34 4.16
N GLY A 280 -3.46 7.97 2.88
CA GLY A 280 -2.42 8.20 1.86
C GLY A 280 -2.20 9.64 1.48
N CYS A 281 -2.84 10.58 2.18
CA CYS A 281 -2.88 11.97 1.76
C CYS A 281 -2.46 12.92 2.84
N THR A 282 -1.56 13.79 2.46
CA THR A 282 -0.94 14.75 3.35
C THR A 282 -0.98 16.13 2.74
N PHE A 283 -1.02 17.12 3.62
CA PHE A 283 -0.65 18.48 3.30
C PHE A 283 0.71 18.75 3.91
N GLU A 284 1.56 19.43 3.18
CA GLU A 284 2.69 20.12 3.78
C GLU A 284 2.35 21.60 3.88
N THR A 285 2.62 22.15 5.06
CA THR A 285 2.47 23.58 5.29
C THR A 285 3.80 24.21 5.61
N LYS A 286 3.97 25.45 5.17
CA LYS A 286 5.10 26.30 5.52
C LYS A 286 4.52 27.55 6.17
N ASN A 287 4.98 27.88 7.38
CA ASN A 287 4.40 28.95 8.19
C ASN A 287 2.88 28.82 8.32
N LYS A 288 2.39 27.59 8.55
CA LYS A 288 0.97 27.20 8.66
C LYS A 288 0.12 27.34 7.38
N LYS A 289 0.74 27.72 6.27
CA LYS A 289 0.09 27.86 4.96
C LYS A 289 0.34 26.64 4.09
N VAL A 290 -0.71 26.11 3.46
CA VAL A 290 -0.61 24.98 2.52
C VAL A 290 0.28 25.37 1.34
N PHE A 291 1.34 24.60 1.11
CA PHE A 291 2.21 24.76 -0.06
C PHE A 291 2.39 23.46 -0.85
N SER A 292 2.08 22.30 -0.27
CA SER A 292 2.11 21.01 -0.98
C SER A 292 0.95 20.12 -0.59
N ILE A 293 0.49 19.33 -1.55
CA ILE A 293 -0.42 18.20 -1.35
C ILE A 293 0.22 16.99 -1.97
N PHE A 294 0.28 15.90 -1.20
CA PHE A 294 0.67 14.59 -1.68
C PHE A 294 -0.52 13.65 -1.55
N ILE A 295 -0.79 12.89 -2.61
CA ILE A 295 -1.78 11.81 -2.61
C ILE A 295 -1.15 10.53 -3.14
N THR A 296 -1.50 9.39 -2.53
CA THR A 296 -1.06 8.06 -2.98
C THR A 296 -2.21 7.06 -2.90
N GLU A 297 -2.14 6.01 -3.71
CA GLU A 297 -3.04 4.84 -3.59
C GLU A 297 -2.87 4.07 -2.28
N GLU A 298 -1.75 4.31 -1.57
CA GLU A 298 -1.56 3.85 -0.19
C GLU A 298 -2.51 4.56 0.75
#